data_AF-A0A521XUZ2-F1
#
_entry.id   AF-A0A521XUZ2-F1
#
_cell.length_a   1.000
_cell.length_b   1.000
_cell.length_c   1.000
_cell.angle_alpha   90.00
_cell.angle_beta   90.00
_cell.angle_gamma   90.00
#
_symmetry.space_group_name_H-M   'P 1'
#
loop_
_entity.id
_entity.type
_entity.pdbx_description
1 polymer ?
#
loop_
_entity_poly.entity_id
_entity_poly.type
_entity_poly.pdbx_seq_one_letter_code
_entity_poly.pdbx_strand_id
1 'polypeptide(L)' 'MRVRLSGQGADKASSDRDAQSRVRRPPPMLGAHSREVLEQFGFGADQIESLLGTGAVIQS' A
#
# COMPACT_ATOMS: atom_id res chain seq x y z
N MET A 1 34.13 -42.31 19.37
CA MET A 1 33.27 -42.02 18.20
C MET A 1 32.16 -41.07 18.68
N ARG A 2 32.10 -39.83 18.15
CA ARG A 2 31.29 -38.73 18.72
C ARG A 2 29.88 -38.74 18.09
N VAL A 3 28.84 -38.91 18.92
CA VAL A 3 27.42 -38.75 18.53
C VAL A 3 27.14 -37.27 18.32
N ARG A 4 26.51 -36.88 17.21
CA ARG A 4 25.96 -35.52 17.03
C ARG A 4 24.45 -35.57 17.15
N LEU A 5 23.96 -34.80 18.12
CA LEU A 5 22.55 -34.50 18.36
C LEU A 5 22.00 -33.60 17.25
N SER A 6 20.74 -33.85 16.92
CA SER A 6 19.89 -33.08 16.02
C SER A 6 19.88 -31.58 16.38
N GLY A 7 20.18 -30.73 15.39
CA GLY A 7 20.02 -29.29 15.46
C GLY A 7 18.72 -28.87 14.76
N GLN A 8 17.72 -28.59 15.57
CA GLN A 8 16.40 -28.07 15.25
C GLN A 8 16.48 -26.57 14.88
N GLY A 9 15.70 -26.14 13.88
CA GLY A 9 15.19 -24.77 13.73
C GLY A 9 16.17 -23.68 13.27
N ALA A 10 16.34 -23.51 11.96
CA ALA A 10 16.71 -22.21 11.39
C ALA A 10 15.41 -21.44 11.03
N ASP A 11 14.70 -21.00 12.08
CA ASP A 11 13.55 -20.09 11.97
C ASP A 11 14.03 -18.69 11.58
N LYS A 12 13.41 -18.12 10.55
CA LYS A 12 13.32 -16.69 10.19
C LYS A 12 14.54 -15.80 10.50
N ALA A 13 15.54 -15.81 9.62
CA ALA A 13 16.58 -14.75 9.57
C ALA A 13 16.60 -13.98 8.22
N SER A 14 15.46 -13.92 7.52
CA SER A 14 15.36 -13.28 6.20
C SER A 14 14.15 -12.38 6.00
N SER A 15 13.45 -11.93 7.06
CA SER A 15 12.33 -11.00 6.87
C SER A 15 12.76 -9.52 6.91
N ASP A 16 13.88 -9.22 7.57
CA ASP A 16 14.30 -7.83 7.84
C ASP A 16 15.14 -7.22 6.70
N ARG A 17 15.92 -8.03 5.98
CA ARG A 17 16.76 -7.58 4.86
C ARG A 17 15.97 -7.17 3.62
N ASP A 18 14.78 -7.73 3.43
CA ASP A 18 13.89 -7.41 2.31
C ASP A 18 13.01 -6.17 2.57
N ALA A 19 12.94 -5.71 3.82
CA ALA A 19 12.22 -4.50 4.23
C ALA A 19 13.00 -3.20 3.98
N GLN A 20 14.05 -3.23 3.13
CA GLN A 20 14.67 -2.01 2.65
C GLN A 20 13.66 -1.21 1.82
N SER A 21 13.08 -0.18 2.43
CA SER A 21 12.16 0.76 1.78
C SER A 21 12.84 1.40 0.57
N ARG A 22 12.41 1.02 -0.63
CA ARG A 22 12.86 1.62 -1.89
C ARG A 22 11.74 2.52 -2.40
N VAL A 23 12.02 3.81 -2.54
CA VAL A 23 11.14 4.74 -3.25
C VAL A 23 11.25 4.40 -4.75
N ARG A 24 10.25 3.66 -5.26
CA ARG A 24 10.20 3.26 -6.67
C ARG A 24 9.20 4.05 -7.50
N ARG A 25 8.28 4.76 -6.84
CA ARG A 25 7.20 5.50 -7.48
C ARG A 25 7.51 6.99 -7.43
N PRO A 26 7.25 7.74 -8.51
CA PRO A 26 7.27 9.19 -8.45
C PRO A 26 6.18 9.70 -7.49
N PRO A 27 6.27 10.96 -7.05
CA PRO A 27 5.17 11.61 -6.33
C PRO A 27 3.86 11.52 -7.11
N PRO A 28 2.70 11.31 -6.43
CA PRO A 28 1.42 11.31 -7.09
C PRO A 28 1.08 12.70 -7.66
N MET A 29 0.34 12.71 -8.76
CA MET A 29 -0.24 13.95 -9.29
C MET A 29 -1.36 14.45 -8.36
N LEU A 30 -1.67 15.74 -8.47
CA LEU A 30 -2.77 16.33 -7.72
C LEU A 30 -4.08 15.59 -8.05
N GLY A 31 -4.74 15.04 -7.04
CA GLY A 31 -5.98 14.28 -7.21
C GLY A 31 -5.83 12.86 -7.77
N ALA A 32 -4.61 12.30 -7.87
CA ALA A 32 -4.39 10.94 -8.38
C ALA A 32 -5.19 9.85 -7.63
N HIS A 33 -5.49 10.09 -6.36
CA HIS A 33 -6.19 9.14 -5.48
C HIS A 33 -7.52 9.68 -4.92
N SER A 34 -8.07 10.77 -5.48
CA SER A 34 -9.26 11.42 -4.92
C SER A 34 -10.45 10.47 -4.83
N ARG A 35 -10.74 9.72 -5.90
CA ARG A 35 -11.82 8.73 -5.94
C ARG A 35 -11.62 7.63 -4.89
N GLU A 36 -10.43 7.03 -4.86
CA GLU A 36 -10.09 5.95 -3.93
C GLU A 36 -10.27 6.39 -2.47
N VAL A 37 -9.78 7.58 -2.13
CA VAL A 37 -9.93 8.13 -0.78
C VAL A 37 -11.40 8.38 -0.46
N LEU A 38 -12.18 9.00 -1.35
CA LEU A 38 -13.60 9.27 -1.10
C LEU A 38 -14.41 7.97 -0.89
N GLU A 39 -14.12 6.91 -1.64
CA GLU A 39 -14.73 5.60 -1.44
C GLU A 39 -14.42 5.04 -0.05
N GLN A 40 -13.18 5.18 0.44
CA GLN A 40 -12.79 4.77 1.79
C GLN A 40 -13.52 5.56 2.89
N PHE A 41 -13.96 6.78 2.60
CA PHE A 41 -14.79 7.61 3.48
C PHE A 41 -16.30 7.36 3.32
N GLY A 42 -16.71 6.39 2.50
CA GLY A 42 -18.11 5.97 2.35
C GLY A 42 -18.92 6.79 1.35
N PHE A 43 -18.27 7.57 0.49
CA PHE A 43 -18.96 8.23 -0.61
C PHE A 43 -19.38 7.21 -1.67
N GLY A 44 -20.64 7.29 -2.11
CA GLY A 44 -21.14 6.51 -3.23
C GLY A 44 -20.67 7.06 -4.57
N ALA A 45 -20.73 6.21 -5.61
CA ALA A 45 -20.31 6.57 -6.97
C ALA A 45 -20.99 7.86 -7.48
N ASP A 46 -22.30 8.00 -7.30
CA ASP A 46 -23.07 9.17 -7.75
C ASP A 46 -22.64 10.47 -7.04
N GLN A 47 -22.28 10.37 -5.75
CA GLN A 47 -21.80 11.51 -4.97
C GLN A 47 -20.41 11.94 -5.47
N ILE A 48 -19.52 10.99 -5.74
CA ILE A 48 -18.18 11.25 -6.26
C ILE A 48 -18.28 11.91 -7.64
N GLU A 49 -19.12 11.39 -8.53
CA GLU A 49 -19.36 11.97 -9.85
C GLU A 49 -19.93 13.38 -9.76
N SER A 50 -20.85 13.64 -8.82
CA SER A 50 -21.33 15.00 -8.57
C SER A 50 -20.22 15.95 -8.10
N LEU A 51 -19.29 15.49 -7.26
CA LEU A 51 -18.18 16.31 -6.77
C LEU A 51 -17.14 16.59 -7.86
N LEU A 52 -16.88 15.63 -8.73
CA LEU A 52 -16.02 15.80 -9.90
C LEU A 52 -16.68 16.74 -10.92
N GLY A 53 -17.96 16.55 -11.21
CA GLY A 53 -18.72 17.35 -12.17
C GLY A 53 -18.89 18.81 -11.75
N THR A 54 -18.89 19.10 -10.45
CA THR A 54 -18.92 20.46 -9.91
C THR A 54 -17.53 21.11 -9.82
N GLY A 55 -16.46 20.34 -10.01
CA GLY A 55 -15.07 20.81 -9.86
C GLY A 55 -14.63 20.99 -8.40
N ALA A 56 -15.45 20.58 -7.42
CA ALA A 56 -15.08 20.61 -6.00
C ALA A 56 -13.98 19.60 -5.68
N VAL A 57 -13.91 18.52 -6.45
CA VAL A 57 -12.85 17.51 -6.42
C VAL A 57 -12.28 17.38 -7.82
N ILE A 58 -10.99 17.06 -7.91
CA ILE A 58 -10.32 16.75 -9.17
C ILE A 58 -9.77 15.33 -9.12
N GLN A 59 -9.78 14.66 -10.27
CA GLN A 59 -9.17 13.34 -10.48
C GLN A 59 -8.20 13.46 -11.66
N SER A 60 -6.99 12.94 -11.49
CA SER A 60 -5.94 12.86 -12.52
C SER A 60 -5.59 11.42 -12.85
#